data_AF-A0A7X3SE13-F1
#
_entry.id   AF-A0A7X3SE13-F1
#
_cell.length_a   1.000
_cell.length_b   1.000
_cell.length_c   1.000
_cell.angle_alpha   90.00
_cell.angle_beta   90.00
_cell.angle_gamma   90.00
#
_symmetry.space_group_name_H-M   'P 1'
#
loop_
_entity.id
_entity.type
_entity.pdbx_description
1 polymer ?
#
loop_
_entity_poly.entity_id
_entity_poly.type
_entity_poly.pdbx_seq_one_letter_code
_entity_poly.pdbx_strand_id
1 'polypeptide(L)'
;MAFNYSMYNYVDLVPAFSEVVQRNRLLQTLGIFKKVPSDHVKIAVDRLIEDTRSLINAPTSRYGSDYNTTARGSYSSYLIELPSFSRVDSISAQDFQAGIRKFGTDSEETYTSLLADTIQKHADAHAATVEQYYSAALFKGTLNTPYTQDKLIDYNDSFDRDFLTGTIDLTDQSLDVLESINGFVDQINAAAGGLFSKINRIVVFCGAQAYNKLRFSPSMKSYFQYVSPLDSGNVVVQRREILGNVSTFSAPGMSVDFVKCEDVELTDNIAANEMVFVPLFDQSVGAYQHIYGPSSRNTYLARDAGPAEVFNYTTESDLGEMTIHFESSLLPVVHATGCIMKVTVTV
;
A
#
# COMPACT_ATOMS: atom_id res chain seq x y z
N MET A 1 -12.72 -15.43 -19.98
CA MET A 1 -11.98 -16.31 -20.91
C MET A 1 -10.54 -15.83 -20.91
N ALA A 2 -9.54 -16.71 -20.93
CA ALA A 2 -8.15 -16.27 -21.03
C ALA A 2 -7.88 -15.76 -22.46
N PHE A 3 -7.18 -14.62 -22.59
CA PHE A 3 -6.81 -14.06 -23.88
C PHE A 3 -5.83 -14.99 -24.61
N ASN A 4 -6.06 -15.26 -25.90
CA ASN A 4 -5.17 -16.11 -26.69
C ASN A 4 -4.09 -15.30 -27.41
N TYR A 5 -2.93 -15.18 -26.77
CA TYR A 5 -1.77 -14.44 -27.28
C TYR A 5 -1.23 -14.99 -28.61
N SER A 6 -1.27 -16.31 -28.82
CA SER A 6 -0.70 -16.94 -30.02
C SER A 6 -1.45 -16.61 -31.31
N MET A 7 -2.73 -16.26 -31.22
CA MET A 7 -3.54 -15.81 -32.37
C MET A 7 -3.01 -14.50 -32.98
N TYR A 8 -2.26 -13.72 -32.22
CA TYR A 8 -1.73 -12.41 -32.62
C TYR A 8 -0.19 -12.38 -32.70
N ASN A 9 0.46 -13.56 -32.77
CA ASN A 9 1.92 -13.70 -32.70
C ASN A 9 2.54 -13.09 -31.44
N TYR A 10 1.81 -13.10 -30.33
CA TYR A 10 2.32 -12.70 -29.02
C TYR A 10 2.66 -13.91 -28.17
N VAL A 11 3.69 -13.78 -27.34
CA VAL A 11 3.99 -14.75 -26.28
C VAL A 11 3.57 -14.15 -24.95
N ASP A 12 2.75 -14.87 -24.19
CA ASP A 12 2.35 -14.49 -22.84
C ASP A 12 3.54 -14.64 -21.88
N LEU A 13 3.90 -13.56 -21.20
CA LEU A 13 4.97 -13.54 -20.21
C LEU A 13 4.44 -13.39 -18.78
N VAL A 14 3.12 -13.28 -18.57
CA VAL A 14 2.54 -13.15 -17.23
C VAL A 14 2.94 -14.32 -16.30
N PRO A 15 2.95 -15.59 -16.74
CA PRO A 15 3.41 -16.69 -15.88
C PRO A 15 4.89 -16.57 -15.48
N ALA A 16 5.76 -16.16 -16.41
CA ALA A 16 7.17 -15.94 -16.12
C ALA A 16 7.37 -14.76 -15.16
N PHE A 17 6.56 -13.70 -15.33
CA PHE A 17 6.56 -12.52 -14.48
C PHE A 17 6.11 -12.82 -13.05
N SER A 18 5.17 -13.75 -12.84
CA SER A 18 4.71 -14.14 -11.49
C SER A 18 5.70 -15.03 -10.73
N GLU A 19 6.57 -15.75 -11.44
CA GLU A 19 7.59 -16.65 -10.85
C GLU A 19 8.91 -15.93 -10.52
N VAL A 20 9.03 -14.67 -10.95
CA VAL A 20 10.18 -13.82 -10.63
C VAL A 20 10.27 -13.60 -9.12
N VAL A 21 11.47 -13.83 -8.56
CA VAL A 21 11.77 -13.50 -7.17
C VAL A 21 11.77 -11.98 -7.03
N GLN A 22 10.69 -11.44 -6.49
CA GLN A 22 10.57 -10.02 -6.20
C GLN A 22 11.27 -9.70 -4.87
N ARG A 23 11.82 -8.49 -4.77
CA ARG A 23 12.33 -7.98 -3.49
C ARG A 23 11.19 -7.90 -2.47
N ASN A 24 11.50 -8.21 -1.22
CA ASN A 24 10.53 -8.06 -0.14
C ASN A 24 10.16 -6.57 0.04
N ARG A 25 8.90 -6.23 -0.27
CA ARG A 25 8.35 -4.87 -0.13
C ARG A 25 7.35 -4.83 1.04
N LEU A 26 7.49 -3.86 1.93
CA LEU A 26 6.81 -3.83 3.22
C LEU A 26 5.28 -3.75 3.11
N LEU A 27 4.76 -2.73 2.43
CA LEU A 27 3.32 -2.45 2.33
C LEU A 27 2.59 -3.52 1.54
N GLN A 28 3.22 -4.04 0.48
CA GLN A 28 2.72 -5.19 -0.26
C GLN A 28 2.69 -6.47 0.60
N THR A 29 3.75 -6.75 1.36
CA THR A 29 3.80 -7.94 2.24
C THR A 29 2.78 -7.85 3.38
N LEU A 30 2.50 -6.64 3.88
CA LEU A 30 1.47 -6.42 4.90
C LEU A 30 0.05 -6.68 4.38
N GLY A 31 -0.16 -6.71 3.05
CA GLY A 31 -1.46 -7.05 2.44
C GLY A 31 -2.57 -6.07 2.81
N ILE A 32 -2.24 -4.80 3.06
CA ILE A 32 -3.17 -3.76 3.52
C ILE A 32 -4.24 -3.47 2.45
N PHE A 33 -3.80 -3.34 1.20
CA PHE A 33 -4.68 -3.02 0.08
C PHE A 33 -5.32 -4.27 -0.50
N LYS A 34 -6.66 -4.29 -0.53
CA LYS A 34 -7.42 -5.32 -1.23
C LYS A 34 -7.43 -5.03 -2.73
N LYS A 35 -7.02 -6.01 -3.54
CA LYS A 35 -7.06 -5.89 -5.00
C LYS A 35 -8.50 -5.93 -5.52
N VAL A 36 -8.86 -4.99 -6.38
CA VAL A 36 -10.21 -4.83 -6.96
C VAL A 36 -10.07 -4.58 -8.47
N PRO A 37 -10.67 -5.43 -9.33
CA PRO A 37 -10.71 -5.18 -10.77
C PRO A 37 -11.73 -4.09 -11.10
N SER A 38 -11.42 -3.30 -12.13
CA SER A 38 -12.34 -2.37 -12.79
C SER A 38 -12.36 -2.63 -14.28
N ASP A 39 -13.54 -2.82 -14.87
CA ASP A 39 -13.69 -2.95 -16.33
C ASP A 39 -13.54 -1.61 -17.07
N HIS A 40 -13.45 -0.51 -16.33
CA HIS A 40 -13.40 0.84 -16.87
C HIS A 40 -12.17 1.61 -16.39
N VAL A 41 -11.63 2.44 -17.28
CA VAL A 41 -10.49 3.33 -16.99
C VAL A 41 -10.89 4.47 -16.05
N LYS A 42 -12.17 4.87 -16.06
CA LYS A 42 -12.73 5.87 -15.13
C LYS A 42 -13.57 5.18 -14.07
N ILE A 43 -13.32 5.53 -12.80
CA ILE A 43 -13.88 4.84 -11.64
C ILE A 43 -14.54 5.87 -10.74
N ALA A 44 -15.76 5.57 -10.31
CA ALA A 44 -16.42 6.33 -9.26
C ALA A 44 -15.99 5.77 -7.90
N VAL A 45 -15.47 6.64 -7.05
CA VAL A 45 -15.03 6.31 -5.70
C VAL A 45 -15.95 7.02 -4.71
N ASP A 46 -16.55 6.26 -3.80
CA ASP A 46 -17.49 6.74 -2.80
C ASP A 46 -16.88 6.78 -1.40
N ARG A 47 -17.40 7.66 -0.54
CA ARG A 47 -17.01 7.74 0.87
C ARG A 47 -17.56 6.55 1.68
N LEU A 48 -16.75 6.03 2.62
CA LEU A 48 -17.03 4.80 3.36
C LEU A 48 -17.61 4.98 4.78
N ILE A 49 -17.60 6.19 5.35
CA ILE A 49 -18.00 6.40 6.76
C ILE A 49 -19.49 6.76 6.90
N GLU A 50 -20.25 5.85 7.51
CA GLU A 50 -21.62 6.06 8.00
C GLU A 50 -21.66 6.35 9.51
N ASP A 51 -22.56 7.23 9.95
CA ASP A 51 -22.79 7.52 11.38
C ASP A 51 -23.68 6.45 12.03
N THR A 52 -23.07 5.59 12.84
CA THR A 52 -23.77 4.50 13.55
C THR A 52 -24.57 4.95 14.76
N ARG A 53 -24.54 6.23 15.14
CA ARG A 53 -25.34 6.73 16.27
C ARG A 53 -26.84 6.58 16.03
N SER A 54 -27.26 6.61 14.75
CA SER A 54 -28.65 6.38 14.33
C SER A 54 -29.10 4.90 14.45
N LEU A 55 -28.19 3.97 14.71
CA LEU A 55 -28.49 2.54 14.94
C LEU A 55 -28.84 2.23 16.40
N ILE A 56 -28.63 3.18 17.31
CA ILE A 56 -29.00 3.02 18.72
C ILE A 56 -30.50 3.26 18.84
N ASN A 57 -31.24 2.18 19.13
CA ASN A 57 -32.68 2.27 19.35
C ASN A 57 -32.98 3.03 20.64
N ALA A 58 -33.80 4.08 20.55
CA ALA A 58 -34.41 4.69 21.71
C ALA A 58 -35.58 3.80 22.21
N PRO A 59 -35.87 3.78 23.52
CA PRO A 59 -37.05 3.10 24.05
C PRO A 59 -38.33 3.72 23.46
N THR A 60 -39.13 2.92 22.79
CA THR A 60 -40.46 3.34 22.29
C THR A 60 -41.56 2.78 23.19
N SER A 61 -42.72 3.45 23.19
CA SER A 61 -43.87 2.99 23.96
C SER A 61 -44.35 1.63 23.45
N ARG A 62 -44.60 0.69 24.37
CA ARG A 62 -45.08 -0.67 24.05
C ARG A 62 -46.40 -0.67 23.26
N TYR A 63 -47.21 0.38 23.39
CA TYR A 63 -48.49 0.55 22.68
C TYR A 63 -48.54 1.91 21.93
N GLY A 64 -47.43 2.33 21.32
CA GLY A 64 -47.36 3.54 20.49
C GLY A 64 -47.12 3.23 19.01
N SER A 65 -47.23 4.24 18.15
CA SER A 65 -46.89 4.17 16.72
C SER A 65 -45.49 4.70 16.41
N ASP A 66 -44.69 4.98 17.43
CA ASP A 66 -43.35 5.53 17.28
C ASP A 66 -42.37 4.41 16.93
N TYR A 67 -41.66 4.59 15.81
CA TYR A 67 -40.63 3.68 15.35
C TYR A 67 -39.31 4.44 15.24
N ASN A 68 -38.21 3.79 15.63
CA ASN A 68 -36.88 4.33 15.39
C ASN A 68 -36.61 4.34 13.88
N THR A 69 -36.01 5.42 13.40
CA THR A 69 -35.65 5.59 11.98
C THR A 69 -34.14 5.61 11.85
N THR A 70 -33.61 4.86 10.90
CA THR A 70 -32.19 4.91 10.53
C THR A 70 -31.94 6.09 9.59
N ALA A 71 -30.92 6.89 9.87
CA ALA A 71 -30.50 7.95 8.97
C ALA A 71 -29.81 7.31 7.75
N ARG A 72 -30.12 7.80 6.54
CA ARG A 72 -29.39 7.38 5.33
C ARG A 72 -28.01 8.05 5.32
N GLY A 73 -26.98 7.29 4.98
CA GLY A 73 -25.63 7.83 4.79
C GLY A 73 -25.58 8.90 3.69
N SER A 74 -24.73 9.91 3.88
CA SER A 74 -24.38 10.89 2.85
C SER A 74 -23.29 10.30 1.96
N TYR A 75 -23.47 10.34 0.64
CA TYR A 75 -22.48 9.88 -0.34
C TYR A 75 -22.02 11.04 -1.22
N SER A 76 -20.74 11.01 -1.58
CA SER A 76 -20.11 11.88 -2.57
C SER A 76 -19.26 10.96 -3.44
N SER A 77 -19.58 10.92 -4.74
CA SER A 77 -18.88 10.09 -5.72
C SER A 77 -17.87 10.94 -6.48
N TYR A 78 -16.61 10.52 -6.50
CA TYR A 78 -15.54 11.19 -7.24
C TYR A 78 -15.12 10.31 -8.41
N LEU A 79 -15.15 10.88 -9.62
CA LEU A 79 -14.75 10.17 -10.82
C LEU A 79 -13.24 10.37 -11.04
N ILE A 80 -12.46 9.29 -10.92
CA ILE A 80 -11.00 9.32 -11.06
C ILE A 80 -10.60 8.43 -12.24
N GLU A 81 -9.62 8.90 -13.03
CA GLU A 81 -9.01 8.13 -14.10
C GLU A 81 -7.85 7.26 -13.58
N LEU A 82 -7.83 5.98 -13.94
CA LEU A 82 -6.78 5.03 -13.60
C LEU A 82 -5.44 5.43 -14.24
N PRO A 83 -4.37 5.64 -13.46
CA PRO A 83 -3.04 5.82 -13.99
C PRO A 83 -2.55 4.56 -14.71
N SER A 84 -1.95 4.76 -15.90
CA SER A 84 -1.33 3.68 -16.69
C SER A 84 0.19 3.76 -16.60
N PHE A 85 0.82 2.61 -16.37
CA PHE A 85 2.25 2.42 -16.35
C PHE A 85 2.62 1.44 -17.46
N SER A 86 3.53 1.83 -18.33
CA SER A 86 3.95 1.00 -19.44
C SER A 86 5.45 1.07 -19.66
N ARG A 87 6.05 -0.05 -20.05
CA ARG A 87 7.47 -0.14 -20.41
C ARG A 87 7.61 -1.00 -21.65
N VAL A 88 8.59 -0.65 -22.48
CA VAL A 88 8.89 -1.38 -23.70
C VAL A 88 10.40 -1.44 -23.81
N ASP A 89 10.94 -2.64 -23.97
CA ASP A 89 12.37 -2.88 -24.18
C ASP A 89 12.55 -3.82 -25.37
N SER A 90 13.55 -3.56 -26.20
CA SER A 90 13.88 -4.36 -27.38
C SER A 90 15.25 -4.99 -27.22
N ILE A 91 15.38 -6.27 -27.56
CA ILE A 91 16.66 -6.99 -27.55
C ILE A 91 17.12 -7.15 -29.00
N SER A 92 18.29 -6.58 -29.29
CA SER A 92 18.90 -6.57 -30.62
C SER A 92 20.03 -7.60 -30.74
N ALA A 93 20.50 -7.84 -31.97
CA ALA A 93 21.65 -8.71 -32.21
C ALA A 93 22.94 -8.25 -31.49
N GLN A 94 23.10 -6.94 -31.31
CA GLN A 94 24.28 -6.37 -30.67
C GLN A 94 24.40 -6.79 -29.20
N ASP A 95 23.27 -6.90 -28.49
CA ASP A 95 23.24 -7.06 -27.03
C ASP A 95 23.83 -8.40 -26.57
N PHE A 96 23.69 -9.47 -27.37
CA PHE A 96 24.28 -10.78 -27.06
C PHE A 96 25.54 -11.11 -27.88
N GLN A 97 25.79 -10.42 -29.00
CA GLN A 97 26.99 -10.64 -29.81
C GLN A 97 28.20 -9.80 -29.37
N ALA A 98 28.00 -8.82 -28.48
CA ALA A 98 29.07 -7.97 -27.97
C ALA A 98 30.10 -8.70 -27.07
N GLY A 99 29.93 -10.01 -26.83
CA GLY A 99 30.84 -10.81 -25.99
C GLY A 99 30.82 -10.39 -24.52
N ILE A 100 29.71 -9.77 -24.08
CA ILE A 100 29.52 -9.31 -22.72
C ILE A 100 29.25 -10.53 -21.82
N ARG A 101 29.86 -10.54 -20.64
CA ARG A 101 29.61 -11.58 -19.65
C ARG A 101 28.35 -11.26 -18.87
N LYS A 102 27.56 -12.28 -18.59
CA LYS A 102 26.43 -12.16 -17.68
C LYS A 102 26.93 -11.71 -16.30
N PHE A 103 26.29 -10.70 -15.74
CA PHE A 103 26.66 -10.13 -14.44
C PHE A 103 26.79 -11.21 -13.36
N GLY A 104 27.93 -11.22 -12.66
CA GLY A 104 28.21 -12.17 -11.58
C GLY A 104 28.58 -13.59 -12.03
N THR A 105 28.81 -13.82 -13.32
CA THR A 105 29.24 -15.13 -13.86
C THR A 105 30.35 -14.98 -14.90
N ASP A 106 31.08 -16.06 -15.13
CA ASP A 106 32.10 -16.14 -16.19
C ASP A 106 31.52 -16.58 -17.55
N SER A 107 30.21 -16.81 -17.64
CA SER A 107 29.53 -17.23 -18.86
C SER A 107 29.17 -16.05 -19.76
N GLU A 108 29.25 -16.27 -21.07
CA GLU A 108 28.75 -15.33 -22.07
C GLU A 108 27.24 -15.12 -21.92
N GLU A 109 26.82 -13.89 -22.14
CA GLU A 109 25.42 -13.51 -22.10
C GLU A 109 24.69 -14.04 -23.34
N THR A 110 23.67 -14.86 -23.10
CA THR A 110 22.83 -15.43 -24.16
C THR A 110 21.57 -14.60 -24.37
N TYR A 111 20.97 -14.74 -25.54
CA TYR A 111 19.69 -14.09 -25.87
C TYR A 111 18.59 -14.39 -24.83
N THR A 112 18.43 -15.66 -24.44
CA THR A 112 17.43 -16.08 -23.45
C THR A 112 17.70 -15.51 -22.06
N SER A 113 18.98 -15.35 -21.68
CA SER A 113 19.30 -14.72 -20.38
C SER A 113 18.98 -13.24 -20.34
N LEU A 114 19.18 -12.51 -21.46
CA LEU A 114 18.79 -11.09 -21.56
C LEU A 114 17.27 -10.92 -21.48
N LEU A 115 16.52 -11.80 -22.14
CA LEU A 115 15.07 -11.83 -22.06
C LEU A 115 14.59 -12.03 -20.61
N ALA A 116 15.14 -13.03 -19.91
CA ALA A 116 14.80 -13.30 -18.52
C ALA A 116 15.16 -12.13 -17.58
N ASP A 117 16.33 -11.51 -17.75
CA ASP A 117 16.76 -10.35 -16.96
C ASP A 117 15.88 -9.12 -17.21
N THR A 118 15.42 -8.91 -18.45
CA THR A 118 14.50 -7.81 -18.76
C THR A 118 13.13 -8.01 -18.11
N ILE A 119 12.61 -9.23 -18.14
CA ILE A 119 11.36 -9.58 -17.44
C ILE A 119 11.49 -9.36 -15.93
N GLN A 120 12.62 -9.77 -15.34
CA GLN A 120 12.93 -9.54 -13.92
C GLN A 120 12.93 -8.04 -13.59
N LYS A 121 13.60 -7.21 -14.41
CA LYS A 121 13.64 -5.75 -14.23
C LYS A 121 12.27 -5.11 -14.35
N HIS A 122 11.41 -5.59 -15.24
CA HIS A 122 10.02 -5.14 -15.33
C HIS A 122 9.24 -5.46 -14.06
N ALA A 123 9.38 -6.68 -13.54
CA ALA A 123 8.72 -7.12 -12.32
C ALA A 123 9.17 -6.32 -11.09
N ASP A 124 10.48 -6.17 -10.90
CA ASP A 124 11.03 -5.40 -9.79
C ASP A 124 10.57 -3.94 -9.81
N ALA A 125 10.47 -3.35 -11.00
CA ALA A 125 10.06 -1.98 -11.14
C ALA A 125 8.55 -1.77 -10.99
N HIS A 126 7.73 -2.73 -11.41
CA HIS A 126 6.30 -2.74 -11.09
C HIS A 126 6.10 -2.80 -9.57
N ALA A 127 6.76 -3.74 -8.89
CA ALA A 127 6.69 -3.87 -7.44
C ALA A 127 7.16 -2.59 -6.72
N ALA A 128 8.22 -1.93 -7.20
CA ALA A 128 8.66 -0.64 -6.68
C ALA A 128 7.61 0.47 -6.85
N THR A 129 6.96 0.52 -8.02
CA THR A 129 5.91 1.49 -8.33
C THR A 129 4.70 1.29 -7.44
N VAL A 130 4.27 0.03 -7.23
CA VAL A 130 3.18 -0.33 -6.32
C VAL A 130 3.48 0.15 -4.89
N GLU A 131 4.69 -0.12 -4.39
CA GLU A 131 5.10 0.30 -3.06
C GLU A 131 5.08 1.82 -2.89
N GLN A 132 5.62 2.56 -3.88
CA GLN A 132 5.68 4.02 -3.85
C GLN A 132 4.29 4.66 -3.88
N TYR A 133 3.36 4.11 -4.67
CA TYR A 133 1.99 4.61 -4.74
C TYR A 133 1.20 4.24 -3.47
N TYR A 134 1.43 3.06 -2.89
CA TYR A 134 0.85 2.70 -1.59
C TYR A 134 1.31 3.64 -0.48
N SER A 135 2.61 3.97 -0.43
CA SER A 135 3.16 4.86 0.59
C SER A 135 2.69 6.31 0.39
N ALA A 136 2.59 6.78 -0.85
CA ALA A 136 2.02 8.10 -1.15
C ALA A 136 0.54 8.20 -0.70
N ALA A 137 -0.27 7.18 -1.01
CA ALA A 137 -1.67 7.14 -0.60
C ALA A 137 -1.84 7.05 0.93
N LEU A 138 -1.07 6.19 1.62
CA LEU A 138 -1.21 6.01 3.08
C LEU A 138 -0.59 7.15 3.90
N PHE A 139 0.59 7.64 3.51
CA PHE A 139 1.36 8.57 4.33
C PHE A 139 1.10 10.03 3.97
N LYS A 140 0.82 10.34 2.70
CA LYS A 140 0.48 11.71 2.28
C LYS A 140 -1.01 11.91 2.10
N GLY A 141 -1.73 10.87 1.65
CA GLY A 141 -3.13 10.97 1.20
C GLY A 141 -3.26 11.58 -0.18
N THR A 142 -2.15 11.73 -0.90
CA THR A 142 -2.11 12.36 -2.20
C THR A 142 -1.42 11.46 -3.20
N LEU A 143 -1.93 11.39 -4.42
CA LEU A 143 -1.30 10.69 -5.54
C LEU A 143 -1.05 11.65 -6.70
N ASN A 144 0.19 11.66 -7.19
CA ASN A 144 0.56 12.46 -8.36
C ASN A 144 0.34 11.63 -9.63
N THR A 145 -0.58 12.05 -10.48
CA THR A 145 -0.94 11.35 -11.72
C THR A 145 -0.90 12.32 -12.92
N PRO A 146 0.29 12.83 -13.30
CA PRO A 146 0.42 14.01 -14.16
C PRO A 146 -0.14 13.85 -15.58
N TYR A 147 -0.36 12.61 -16.01
CA TYR A 147 -0.85 12.25 -17.35
C TYR A 147 -2.34 11.90 -17.40
N THR A 148 -3.06 11.96 -16.28
CA THR A 148 -4.52 11.82 -16.22
C THR A 148 -5.18 13.21 -16.19
N GLN A 149 -6.51 13.25 -16.25
CA GLN A 149 -7.26 14.49 -16.03
C GLN A 149 -7.04 15.07 -14.61
N ASP A 150 -6.90 14.19 -13.62
CA ASP A 150 -6.72 14.54 -12.20
C ASP A 150 -5.25 14.47 -11.81
N LYS A 151 -4.48 15.48 -12.25
CA LYS A 151 -3.02 15.51 -12.09
C LYS A 151 -2.52 15.28 -10.67
N LEU A 152 -3.28 15.72 -9.68
CA LEU A 152 -3.05 15.46 -8.27
C LEU A 152 -4.38 15.02 -7.66
N ILE A 153 -4.42 13.80 -7.16
CA ILE A 153 -5.56 13.28 -6.40
C ILE A 153 -5.25 13.55 -4.93
N ASP A 154 -6.12 14.28 -4.24
CA ASP A 154 -6.07 14.44 -2.79
C ASP A 154 -7.28 13.72 -2.17
N TYR A 155 -7.01 12.67 -1.40
CA TYR A 155 -8.05 11.88 -0.75
C TYR A 155 -8.71 12.60 0.42
N ASN A 156 -8.02 13.56 1.05
CA ASN A 156 -8.63 14.35 2.13
C ASN A 156 -9.75 15.22 1.57
N ASP A 157 -9.46 15.93 0.48
CA ASP A 157 -10.43 16.74 -0.25
C ASP A 157 -11.53 15.88 -0.89
N SER A 158 -11.16 14.71 -1.44
CA SER A 158 -12.10 13.80 -2.08
C SER A 158 -13.02 13.07 -1.10
N PHE A 159 -12.71 13.01 0.20
CA PHE A 159 -13.60 12.36 1.17
C PHE A 159 -14.13 13.33 2.24
N ASP A 160 -13.76 14.62 2.15
CA ASP A 160 -14.04 15.67 3.13
C ASP A 160 -13.65 15.21 4.55
N ARG A 161 -12.46 14.61 4.63
CA ARG A 161 -11.91 13.97 5.84
C ARG A 161 -10.39 14.01 5.81
N ASP A 162 -9.83 14.97 6.53
CA ASP A 162 -8.41 15.08 6.76
C ASP A 162 -7.87 13.97 7.68
N PHE A 163 -6.58 13.69 7.55
CA PHE A 163 -5.83 12.94 8.54
C PHE A 163 -5.95 13.58 9.93
N LEU A 164 -5.99 12.73 10.95
CA LEU A 164 -5.78 13.19 12.32
C LEU A 164 -4.33 13.64 12.47
N THR A 165 -4.10 14.68 13.28
CA THR A 165 -2.76 15.20 13.55
C THR A 165 -2.43 15.10 15.03
N GLY A 166 -1.22 14.66 15.35
CA GLY A 166 -0.70 14.64 16.71
C GLY A 166 0.75 15.14 16.77
N THR A 167 1.21 15.45 17.96
CA THR A 167 2.61 15.80 18.22
C THR A 167 3.10 15.09 19.47
N ILE A 168 4.33 14.62 19.46
CA ILE A 168 4.96 14.01 20.63
C ILE A 168 6.40 14.51 20.76
N ASP A 169 6.78 14.92 21.97
CA ASP A 169 8.13 15.36 22.26
C ASP A 169 8.93 14.26 22.94
N LEU A 170 9.77 13.56 22.16
CA LEU A 170 10.61 12.48 22.68
C LEU A 170 11.94 12.99 23.25
N THR A 171 12.14 14.32 23.33
CA THR A 171 13.26 14.93 24.05
C THR A 171 12.98 15.08 25.54
N ASP A 172 11.70 15.14 25.91
CA ASP A 172 11.27 15.17 27.31
C ASP A 172 11.45 13.79 27.95
N GLN A 173 12.36 13.69 28.91
CA GLN A 173 12.65 12.44 29.62
C GLN A 173 11.56 12.06 30.64
N SER A 174 10.68 13.00 31.00
CA SER A 174 9.58 12.76 31.94
C SER A 174 8.28 12.31 31.26
N LEU A 175 8.24 12.36 29.92
CA LEU A 175 7.07 11.97 29.15
C LEU A 175 6.78 10.47 29.28
N ASP A 176 5.53 10.14 29.62
CA ASP A 176 5.01 8.79 29.43
C ASP A 176 4.62 8.58 27.96
N VAL A 177 5.51 7.88 27.25
CA VAL A 177 5.36 7.60 25.83
C VAL A 177 4.18 6.66 25.56
N LEU A 178 3.91 5.69 26.44
CA LEU A 178 2.81 4.75 26.24
C LEU A 178 1.45 5.42 26.48
N GLU A 179 1.33 6.27 27.48
CA GLU A 179 0.12 7.07 27.70
C GLU A 179 -0.19 7.94 26.48
N SER A 180 0.84 8.59 25.93
CA SER A 180 0.71 9.42 24.72
C SER A 180 0.25 8.59 23.51
N ILE A 181 0.85 7.41 23.30
CA ILE A 181 0.43 6.48 22.24
C ILE A 181 -1.02 6.02 22.46
N ASN A 182 -1.43 5.74 23.70
CA ASN A 182 -2.81 5.36 23.99
C ASN A 182 -3.79 6.48 23.65
N GLY A 183 -3.45 7.74 23.99
CA GLY A 183 -4.26 8.89 23.60
C GLY A 183 -4.42 9.04 22.08
N PHE A 184 -3.39 8.72 21.29
CA PHE A 184 -3.50 8.68 19.83
C PHE A 184 -4.41 7.56 19.34
N VAL A 185 -4.30 6.37 19.92
CA VAL A 185 -5.18 5.23 19.61
C VAL A 185 -6.64 5.55 19.94
N ASP A 186 -6.91 6.22 21.06
CA ASP A 186 -8.26 6.64 21.45
C ASP A 186 -8.87 7.63 20.44
N GLN A 187 -8.06 8.57 19.93
CA GLN A 187 -8.50 9.49 18.87
C GLN A 187 -8.82 8.76 17.55
N ILE A 188 -7.98 7.81 17.14
CA ILE A 188 -8.21 6.97 15.96
C ILE A 188 -9.52 6.17 16.12
N ASN A 189 -9.71 5.55 17.28
CA ASN A 189 -10.90 4.75 17.57
C ASN A 189 -12.17 5.60 17.60
N ALA A 190 -12.09 6.80 18.17
CA ALA A 190 -13.19 7.76 18.16
C ALA A 190 -13.54 8.20 16.72
N ALA A 191 -12.54 8.44 15.88
CA ALA A 191 -12.74 8.81 14.48
C ALA A 191 -13.30 7.66 13.62
N ALA A 192 -12.92 6.42 13.92
CA ALA A 192 -13.44 5.23 13.24
C ALA A 192 -14.94 5.00 13.50
N GLY A 193 -15.47 5.46 14.64
CA GLY A 193 -16.90 5.38 14.97
C GLY A 193 -17.44 3.96 14.81
N GLY A 194 -18.40 3.78 13.92
CA GLY A 194 -19.02 2.48 13.61
C GLY A 194 -18.06 1.39 13.10
N LEU A 195 -16.92 1.80 12.54
CA LEU A 195 -15.90 0.90 12.00
C LEU A 195 -14.90 0.44 13.04
N PHE A 196 -14.97 0.95 14.28
CA PHE A 196 -14.06 0.56 15.36
C PHE A 196 -13.99 -0.96 15.56
N SER A 197 -15.15 -1.63 15.56
CA SER A 197 -15.25 -3.09 15.69
C SER A 197 -14.58 -3.88 14.56
N LYS A 198 -14.19 -3.21 13.47
CA LYS A 198 -13.54 -3.78 12.31
C LYS A 198 -12.04 -3.48 12.25
N ILE A 199 -11.48 -2.77 13.23
CA ILE A 199 -10.04 -2.56 13.35
C ILE A 199 -9.42 -3.80 13.99
N ASN A 200 -8.53 -4.47 13.28
CA ASN A 200 -7.82 -5.66 13.78
C ASN A 200 -6.59 -5.29 14.60
N ARG A 201 -5.83 -4.29 14.16
CA ARG A 201 -4.62 -3.76 14.81
C ARG A 201 -4.23 -2.42 14.20
N ILE A 202 -3.35 -1.67 14.85
CA ILE A 202 -2.78 -0.43 14.31
C ILE A 202 -1.31 -0.67 14.00
N VAL A 203 -0.89 -0.36 12.77
CA VAL A 203 0.52 -0.39 12.37
C VAL A 203 1.01 1.04 12.25
N VAL A 204 2.12 1.35 12.92
CA VAL A 204 2.74 2.67 12.93
C VAL A 204 3.98 2.63 12.08
N PHE A 205 3.95 3.36 10.97
CA PHE A 205 5.10 3.55 10.11
C PHE A 205 5.90 4.74 10.63
N CYS A 206 7.17 4.52 10.98
CA CYS A 206 8.02 5.54 11.56
C CYS A 206 9.19 5.88 10.64
N GLY A 207 9.47 7.18 10.51
CA GLY A 207 10.76 7.64 10.03
C GLY A 207 11.91 7.18 10.93
N ALA A 208 13.11 7.09 10.38
CA ALA A 208 14.25 6.49 11.07
C ALA A 208 14.62 7.17 12.40
N GLN A 209 14.50 8.51 12.51
CA GLN A 209 14.81 9.24 13.74
C GLN A 209 13.72 9.04 14.79
N ALA A 210 12.45 9.17 14.39
CA ALA A 210 11.30 8.91 15.25
C ALA A 210 11.34 7.49 15.84
N TYR A 211 11.56 6.47 15.01
CA TYR A 211 11.62 5.07 15.45
C TYR A 211 12.71 4.82 16.49
N ASN A 212 13.93 5.30 16.22
CA ASN A 212 15.06 5.10 17.12
C ASN A 212 14.85 5.83 18.46
N LYS A 213 14.39 7.08 18.42
CA LYS A 213 14.13 7.86 19.64
C LYS A 213 13.01 7.24 20.47
N LEU A 214 11.95 6.75 19.82
CA LEU A 214 10.86 6.07 20.47
C LEU A 214 11.33 4.78 21.17
N ARG A 215 12.01 3.90 20.42
CA ARG A 215 12.52 2.62 20.93
C ARG A 215 13.48 2.80 22.11
N PHE A 216 14.32 3.83 22.08
CA PHE A 216 15.34 4.06 23.10
C PHE A 216 14.97 5.11 24.16
N SER A 217 13.72 5.58 24.16
CA SER A 217 13.21 6.52 25.17
C SER A 217 13.28 5.91 26.58
N PRO A 218 13.49 6.72 27.64
CA PRO A 218 13.56 6.23 29.02
C PRO A 218 12.29 5.49 29.46
N SER A 219 11.12 6.06 29.16
CA SER A 219 9.82 5.48 29.42
C SER A 219 9.70 4.09 28.79
N MET A 220 9.92 3.97 27.48
CA MET A 220 9.82 2.70 26.75
C MET A 220 10.80 1.63 27.27
N LYS A 221 12.04 2.02 27.62
CA LYS A 221 13.01 1.11 28.23
C LYS A 221 12.53 0.55 29.56
N SER A 222 11.86 1.36 30.39
CA SER A 222 11.32 0.89 31.67
C SER A 222 10.20 -0.14 31.45
N TYR A 223 9.28 0.10 30.52
CA TYR A 223 8.20 -0.85 30.22
C TYR A 223 8.71 -2.19 29.70
N PHE A 224 9.75 -2.18 28.86
CA PHE A 224 10.34 -3.44 28.39
C PHE A 224 11.04 -4.26 29.48
N GLN A 225 11.44 -3.66 30.61
CA GLN A 225 11.99 -4.43 31.74
C GLN A 225 10.93 -5.32 32.41
N TYR A 226 9.65 -4.95 32.30
CA TYR A 226 8.54 -5.72 32.87
C TYR A 226 8.00 -6.80 31.92
N VAL A 227 8.43 -6.81 30.66
CA VAL A 227 8.10 -7.87 29.71
C VAL A 227 9.07 -9.03 29.94
N SER A 228 8.55 -10.25 30.09
CA SER A 228 9.39 -11.44 30.28
C SER A 228 10.42 -11.56 29.15
N PRO A 229 11.72 -11.82 29.43
CA PRO A 229 12.75 -12.05 28.39
C PRO A 229 12.43 -13.19 27.42
N LEU A 230 11.56 -14.11 27.83
CA LEU A 230 11.14 -15.26 27.05
C LEU A 230 9.85 -15.02 26.26
N ASP A 231 9.18 -13.88 26.46
CA ASP A 231 7.97 -13.54 25.72
C ASP A 231 8.32 -13.11 24.29
N SER A 232 7.55 -13.63 23.33
CA SER A 232 7.54 -13.22 21.92
C SER A 232 7.33 -11.72 21.69
N GLY A 233 6.83 -10.98 22.70
CA GLY A 233 6.67 -9.53 22.69
C GLY A 233 7.85 -8.73 23.24
N ASN A 234 8.92 -9.37 23.74
CA ASN A 234 10.06 -8.67 24.31
C ASN A 234 11.05 -8.20 23.24
N VAL A 235 11.05 -6.91 22.93
CA VAL A 235 11.88 -6.32 21.85
C VAL A 235 13.29 -5.92 22.25
N VAL A 236 13.69 -6.19 23.50
CA VAL A 236 15.10 -6.15 23.93
C VAL A 236 15.82 -7.44 23.54
N VAL A 237 15.12 -8.58 23.46
CA VAL A 237 15.75 -9.91 23.23
C VAL A 237 15.14 -10.71 22.06
N GLN A 238 13.88 -10.48 21.68
CA GLN A 238 13.19 -11.22 20.63
C GLN A 238 12.70 -10.29 19.51
N ARG A 239 13.19 -10.55 18.31
CA ARG A 239 12.86 -9.83 17.07
C ARG A 239 11.56 -10.42 16.51
N ARG A 240 10.48 -9.64 16.44
CA ARG A 240 9.34 -9.98 15.58
C ARG A 240 9.71 -9.62 14.14
N GLU A 241 9.93 -10.62 13.30
CA GLU A 241 10.25 -10.42 11.90
C GLU A 241 8.96 -10.36 11.09
N ILE A 242 8.54 -9.15 10.69
CA ILE A 242 7.56 -8.99 9.59
C ILE A 242 8.26 -9.33 8.27
N LEU A 243 9.49 -8.83 8.12
CA LEU A 243 10.42 -9.11 7.04
C LEU A 243 11.84 -9.16 7.62
N GLY A 244 12.70 -10.04 7.09
CA GLY A 244 14.04 -10.26 7.63
C GLY A 244 14.98 -9.05 7.59
N ASN A 245 14.65 -8.00 6.85
CA ASN A 245 15.38 -6.73 6.78
C ASN A 245 14.74 -5.58 7.58
N VAL A 246 13.49 -5.73 8.05
CA VAL A 246 12.74 -4.62 8.67
C VAL A 246 12.85 -4.69 10.19
N SER A 247 13.13 -3.55 10.80
CA SER A 247 13.11 -3.40 12.27
C SER A 247 11.70 -3.09 12.73
N THR A 248 11.17 -3.93 13.62
CA THR A 248 9.83 -3.74 14.20
C THR A 248 9.80 -4.01 15.70
N PHE A 249 8.83 -3.41 16.40
CA PHE A 249 8.48 -3.76 17.77
C PHE A 249 7.00 -3.49 18.06
N SER A 250 6.40 -4.25 18.98
CA SER A 250 5.02 -3.99 19.43
C SER A 250 5.04 -3.16 20.73
N ALA A 251 4.08 -2.24 20.89
CA ALA A 251 3.87 -1.56 22.17
C ALA A 251 3.44 -2.58 23.25
N PRO A 252 4.04 -2.57 24.45
CA PRO A 252 3.60 -3.41 25.55
C PRO A 252 2.13 -3.16 25.91
N GLY A 253 1.33 -4.23 25.99
CA GLY A 253 -0.07 -4.16 26.41
C GLY A 253 -1.04 -3.54 25.39
N MET A 254 -0.59 -3.25 24.16
CA MET A 254 -1.41 -2.63 23.12
C MET A 254 -1.31 -3.39 21.79
N SER A 255 -2.37 -3.34 20.97
CA SER A 255 -2.38 -3.89 19.61
C SER A 255 -1.78 -2.89 18.59
N VAL A 256 -0.60 -2.37 18.91
CA VAL A 256 0.12 -1.37 18.10
C VAL A 256 1.50 -1.90 17.75
N ASP A 257 1.79 -1.99 16.45
CA ASP A 257 3.08 -2.45 15.93
C ASP A 257 3.83 -1.27 15.27
N PHE A 258 5.03 -0.96 15.76
CA PHE A 258 5.91 0.05 15.17
C PHE A 258 6.84 -0.58 14.14
N VAL A 259 6.93 0.06 12.98
CA VAL A 259 7.74 -0.39 11.85
C VAL A 259 8.64 0.74 11.38
N LYS A 260 9.94 0.47 11.31
CA LYS A 260 10.91 1.43 10.79
C LYS A 260 10.87 1.45 9.27
N CYS A 261 10.63 2.62 8.68
CA CYS A 261 10.71 2.84 7.24
C CYS A 261 12.14 3.25 6.87
N GLU A 262 12.82 2.41 6.07
CA GLU A 262 14.17 2.67 5.57
C GLU A 262 14.27 2.59 4.03
N ASP A 263 13.30 1.95 3.38
CA ASP A 263 13.25 1.83 1.93
C ASP A 263 12.97 3.19 1.28
N VAL A 264 13.65 3.47 0.16
CA VAL A 264 13.57 4.75 -0.55
C VAL A 264 12.13 5.09 -0.94
N GLU A 265 11.38 4.09 -1.39
CA GLU A 265 9.97 4.22 -1.80
C GLU A 265 9.04 4.65 -0.65
N LEU A 266 9.45 4.42 0.60
CA LEU A 266 8.73 4.84 1.79
C LEU A 266 9.23 6.20 2.28
N THR A 267 10.56 6.39 2.36
CA THR A 267 11.17 7.62 2.91
C THR A 267 10.91 8.87 2.07
N ASP A 268 10.60 8.73 0.78
CA ASP A 268 10.13 9.85 -0.05
C ASP A 268 8.76 10.38 0.41
N ASN A 269 8.00 9.57 1.15
CA ASN A 269 6.63 9.85 1.57
C ASN A 269 6.44 10.01 3.08
N ILE A 270 7.46 9.75 3.90
CA ILE A 270 7.45 9.97 5.35
C ILE A 270 8.75 10.65 5.80
N ALA A 271 8.64 11.75 6.54
CA ALA A 271 9.84 12.42 7.05
C ALA A 271 10.52 11.61 8.16
N ALA A 272 11.81 11.84 8.38
CA ALA A 272 12.60 11.09 9.37
C ALA A 272 12.07 11.22 10.81
N ASN A 273 11.38 12.33 11.12
CA ASN A 273 10.79 12.65 12.40
C ASN A 273 9.25 12.52 12.42
N GLU A 274 8.67 11.76 11.50
CA GLU A 274 7.23 11.53 11.44
C GLU A 274 6.87 10.08 11.78
N MET A 275 5.65 9.91 12.28
CA MET A 275 5.01 8.61 12.47
C MET A 275 3.60 8.64 11.88
N VAL A 276 3.22 7.60 11.14
CA VAL A 276 1.88 7.47 10.56
C VAL A 276 1.21 6.22 11.13
N PHE A 277 0.15 6.43 11.91
CA PHE A 277 -0.66 5.39 12.52
C PHE A 277 -1.76 4.97 11.56
N VAL A 278 -1.65 3.74 11.06
CA VAL A 278 -2.59 3.17 10.09
C VAL A 278 -3.40 2.06 10.77
N PRO A 279 -4.71 2.26 11.01
CA PRO A 279 -5.57 1.19 11.48
C PRO A 279 -5.79 0.16 10.37
N LEU A 280 -5.46 -1.10 10.62
CA LEU A 280 -5.72 -2.20 9.69
C LEU A 280 -7.15 -2.70 9.91
N PHE A 281 -8.01 -2.35 8.97
CA PHE A 281 -9.39 -2.83 8.94
C PHE A 281 -9.47 -4.26 8.38
N ASP A 282 -10.53 -4.95 8.75
CA ASP A 282 -10.95 -6.17 8.06
C ASP A 282 -11.17 -5.91 6.56
N GLN A 283 -10.72 -6.83 5.69
CA GLN A 283 -10.79 -6.67 4.24
C GLN A 283 -12.24 -6.61 3.70
N SER A 284 -13.24 -7.03 4.48
CA SER A 284 -14.66 -6.88 4.11
C SER A 284 -15.12 -5.43 4.11
N VAL A 285 -14.46 -4.55 4.89
CA VAL A 285 -14.78 -3.12 4.93
C VAL A 285 -14.40 -2.46 3.61
N GLY A 286 -13.26 -2.84 3.03
CA GLY A 286 -12.75 -2.20 1.82
C GLY A 286 -12.15 -0.81 2.08
N ALA A 287 -11.65 -0.55 3.29
CA ALA A 287 -11.03 0.71 3.67
C ALA A 287 -9.80 1.10 2.81
N TYR A 288 -9.06 0.09 2.32
CA TYR A 288 -7.90 0.26 1.46
C TYR A 288 -8.03 -0.64 0.24
N GLN A 289 -8.03 -0.06 -0.96
CA GLN A 289 -8.25 -0.79 -2.21
C GLN A 289 -7.13 -0.50 -3.20
N HIS A 290 -6.59 -1.54 -3.83
CA HIS A 290 -5.77 -1.42 -5.03
C HIS A 290 -6.69 -1.68 -6.20
N ILE A 291 -6.97 -0.63 -6.98
CA ILE A 291 -7.81 -0.76 -8.16
C ILE A 291 -6.92 -0.89 -9.40
N TYR A 292 -7.20 -1.92 -10.20
CA TYR A 292 -6.52 -2.19 -11.48
C TYR A 292 -7.56 -2.35 -12.59
N GLY A 293 -7.16 -2.05 -13.82
CA GLY A 293 -8.06 -1.93 -14.97
C GLY A 293 -7.61 -2.68 -16.23
N PRO A 294 -8.30 -2.44 -17.36
CA PRO A 294 -7.99 -3.06 -18.64
C PRO A 294 -6.72 -2.48 -19.28
N SER A 295 -6.14 -3.23 -20.24
CA SER A 295 -5.09 -2.71 -21.11
C SER A 295 -5.62 -1.53 -21.94
N SER A 296 -4.79 -0.51 -22.10
CA SER A 296 -5.10 0.72 -22.86
C SER A 296 -4.25 0.84 -24.12
N ARG A 297 -3.02 0.31 -24.12
CA ARG A 297 -2.08 0.46 -25.25
C ARG A 297 -2.22 -0.61 -26.33
N ASN A 298 -2.50 -1.85 -25.94
CA ASN A 298 -2.70 -2.94 -26.90
C ASN A 298 -4.19 -3.10 -27.21
N THR A 299 -4.61 -2.73 -28.42
CA THR A 299 -6.02 -2.77 -28.81
C THR A 299 -6.62 -4.17 -28.77
N TYR A 300 -5.84 -5.23 -29.00
CA TYR A 300 -6.33 -6.61 -28.89
C TYR A 300 -6.61 -6.99 -27.43
N LEU A 301 -5.70 -6.64 -26.53
CA LEU A 301 -5.89 -6.86 -25.10
C LEU A 301 -7.03 -6.00 -24.53
N ALA A 302 -7.10 -4.73 -24.94
CA ALA A 302 -8.16 -3.81 -24.54
C ALA A 302 -9.56 -4.31 -24.93
N ARG A 303 -9.67 -5.03 -26.06
CA ARG A 303 -10.96 -5.56 -26.55
C ARG A 303 -11.37 -6.86 -25.85
N ASP A 304 -10.42 -7.77 -25.62
CA ASP A 304 -10.75 -9.17 -25.36
C ASP A 304 -10.21 -9.72 -24.02
N ALA A 305 -9.23 -9.07 -23.37
CA ALA A 305 -8.53 -9.66 -22.20
C ALA A 305 -9.20 -9.36 -20.85
N GLY A 306 -10.03 -8.31 -20.75
CA GLY A 306 -10.59 -7.84 -19.47
C GLY A 306 -9.53 -7.21 -18.55
N PRO A 307 -9.88 -6.86 -17.30
CA PRO A 307 -8.96 -6.22 -16.37
C PRO A 307 -7.92 -7.19 -15.79
N ALA A 308 -6.66 -6.76 -15.79
CA ALA A 308 -5.56 -7.47 -15.15
C ALA A 308 -4.59 -6.48 -14.49
N GLU A 309 -3.93 -6.91 -13.42
CA GLU A 309 -2.95 -6.07 -12.70
C GLU A 309 -1.72 -5.78 -13.58
N VAL A 310 -1.30 -6.77 -14.37
CA VAL A 310 -0.18 -6.69 -15.30
C VAL A 310 -0.52 -7.39 -16.60
N PHE A 311 -0.17 -6.75 -17.70
CA PHE A 311 -0.04 -7.34 -19.03
C PHE A 311 1.43 -7.37 -19.40
N ASN A 312 1.97 -8.54 -19.69
CA ASN A 312 3.35 -8.69 -20.15
C ASN A 312 3.38 -9.64 -21.35
N TYR A 313 3.89 -9.18 -22.48
CA TYR A 313 3.90 -9.94 -23.72
C TYR A 313 5.07 -9.55 -24.61
N THR A 314 5.48 -10.47 -25.49
CA THR A 314 6.49 -10.16 -26.51
C THR A 314 5.90 -10.04 -27.91
N THR A 315 6.59 -9.26 -28.74
CA THR A 315 6.38 -9.20 -30.18
C THR A 315 7.71 -9.43 -30.89
N GLU A 316 7.71 -10.23 -31.95
CA GLU A 316 8.90 -10.44 -32.79
C GLU A 316 8.79 -9.56 -34.04
N SER A 317 9.87 -8.84 -34.37
CA SER A 317 9.99 -8.11 -35.63
C SER A 317 10.24 -9.07 -36.80
N ASP A 318 10.07 -8.58 -38.03
CA ASP A 318 10.34 -9.37 -39.25
C ASP A 318 11.78 -9.87 -39.35
N LEU A 319 12.72 -9.26 -38.61
CA LEU A 319 14.14 -9.60 -38.59
C LEU A 319 14.55 -10.41 -37.34
N GLY A 320 13.60 -10.84 -36.52
CA GLY A 320 13.85 -11.68 -35.34
C GLY A 320 14.24 -10.93 -34.06
N GLU A 321 14.20 -9.59 -34.07
CA GLU A 321 14.35 -8.80 -32.84
C GLU A 321 13.09 -8.93 -31.99
N MET A 322 13.23 -9.22 -30.70
CA MET A 322 12.11 -9.37 -29.78
C MET A 322 11.96 -8.09 -28.97
N THR A 323 10.73 -7.60 -28.92
CA THR A 323 10.33 -6.48 -28.08
C THR A 323 9.42 -7.00 -26.98
N ILE A 324 9.75 -6.65 -25.74
CA ILE A 324 9.00 -7.02 -24.53
C ILE A 324 8.18 -5.81 -24.13
N HIS A 325 6.88 -6.01 -23.99
CA HIS A 325 5.91 -4.98 -23.64
C HIS A 325 5.34 -5.29 -22.27
N PHE A 326 5.42 -4.30 -21.38
CA PHE A 326 4.79 -4.31 -20.07
C PHE A 326 3.76 -3.19 -19.99
N GLU A 327 2.60 -3.51 -19.45
CA GLU A 327 1.54 -2.56 -19.15
C GLU A 327 0.86 -2.93 -17.83
N SER A 328 0.55 -1.94 -17.02
CA SER A 328 -0.16 -2.10 -15.75
C SER A 328 -0.97 -0.83 -15.47
N SER A 329 -2.05 -0.97 -14.71
CA SER A 329 -2.79 0.16 -14.17
C SER A 329 -2.93 -0.03 -12.66
N LEU A 330 -2.74 1.07 -11.93
CA LEU A 330 -2.65 1.04 -10.48
C LEU A 330 -3.22 2.33 -9.90
N LEU A 331 -4.24 2.19 -9.06
CA LEU A 331 -4.78 3.26 -8.24
C LEU A 331 -5.06 2.74 -6.82
N PRO A 332 -4.19 3.04 -5.83
CA PRO A 332 -4.49 2.76 -4.44
C PRO A 332 -5.41 3.81 -3.85
N VAL A 333 -6.60 3.42 -3.44
CA VAL A 333 -7.61 4.27 -2.81
C VAL A 333 -7.64 4.02 -1.31
N VAL A 334 -7.60 5.11 -0.54
CA VAL A 334 -7.66 5.11 0.92
C VAL A 334 -8.97 5.76 1.35
N HIS A 335 -9.99 4.95 1.63
CA HIS A 335 -11.32 5.41 2.01
C HIS A 335 -11.40 5.87 3.47
N ALA A 336 -10.46 5.44 4.30
CA ALA A 336 -10.41 5.69 5.74
C ALA A 336 -9.36 6.75 6.14
N THR A 337 -9.11 7.77 5.30
CA THR A 337 -8.15 8.87 5.60
C THR A 337 -8.39 9.50 6.97
N GLY A 338 -9.66 9.76 7.31
CA GLY A 338 -10.06 10.34 8.60
C GLY A 338 -9.79 9.46 9.83
N CYS A 339 -9.35 8.22 9.66
CA CYS A 339 -8.94 7.32 10.74
C CYS A 339 -7.43 7.15 10.83
N ILE A 340 -6.67 7.66 9.86
CA ILE A 340 -5.20 7.62 9.88
C ILE A 340 -4.71 8.85 10.63
N MET A 341 -3.74 8.66 11.52
CA MET A 341 -3.13 9.76 12.27
C MET A 341 -1.67 9.97 11.86
N LYS A 342 -1.30 11.22 11.60
CA LYS A 342 0.08 11.67 11.41
C LYS A 342 0.56 12.33 12.69
N VAL A 343 1.68 11.84 13.22
CA VAL A 343 2.31 12.36 14.43
C VAL A 343 3.68 12.93 14.07
N THR A 344 3.88 14.21 14.35
CA THR A 344 5.20 14.83 14.27
C THR A 344 5.95 14.62 15.58
N VAL A 345 7.20 14.16 15.47
CA VAL A 345 8.06 13.85 16.61
C VAL A 345 9.12 14.93 16.76
N THR A 346 9.21 15.50 17.96
CA THR A 346 10.39 16.28 18.35
C THR A 346 11.46 15.30 18.84
N VAL A 347 12.63 15.32 18.22
CA VAL A 347 13.71 14.31 18.39
C VAL A 347 15.02 14.88 18.90
#